data_AF-N2BAY6-F1
#
_entry.id   AF-N2BAY6-F1
#
_cell.length_a   1.000
_cell.length_b   1.000
_cell.length_c   1.000
_cell.angle_alpha   90.00
_cell.angle_beta   90.00
_cell.angle_gamma   90.00
#
_symmetry.space_group_name_H-M   'P 1'
#
loop_
_entity.id
_entity.type
_entity.pdbx_description
1 polymer ?
#
loop_
_entity_poly.entity_id
_entity_poly.type
_entity_poly.pdbx_seq_one_letter_code
_entity_poly.pdbx_strand_id
1 'polypeptide(L)'
;MEKPLISIIMPAYNAAETIGKALYAIRTQNYPQDKIEILVVDGGSTDHTREIAAKYKAIVLNNKKKLPETAKEIGFCACSGKYALYVDADEIFKNPDSLNKRVKIFKEHPDVKSITATGKISAKGASPVTIYSNYVSDPFSYFVYRLDGNNRMKEMKGKYRYTDFEDYTIFYTTLQLYK
;
A
#
# COMPACT_ATOMS: atom_id res chain seq x y z
N MET A 1 24.76 -7.74 6.13
CA MET A 1 24.32 -6.36 5.86
C MET A 1 23.03 -6.10 6.61
N GLU A 2 22.94 -4.97 7.30
CA GLU A 2 21.76 -4.61 8.07
C GLU A 2 20.53 -4.38 7.15
N LYS A 3 19.38 -4.91 7.55
CA LYS A 3 18.10 -4.69 6.86
C LYS A 3 17.51 -3.35 7.32
N PRO A 4 17.09 -2.47 6.39
CA PRO A 4 16.53 -1.16 6.75
C PRO A 4 15.18 -1.30 7.45
N LEU A 5 14.86 -0.36 8.35
CA LEU A 5 13.53 -0.27 8.94
C LEU A 5 12.49 0.12 7.87
N ILE A 6 11.38 -0.60 7.82
CA ILE A 6 10.22 -0.30 6.96
C ILE A 6 9.05 0.09 7.85
N SER A 7 8.44 1.23 7.56
CA SER A 7 7.22 1.70 8.21
C SER A 7 6.01 1.41 7.34
N ILE A 8 5.07 0.64 7.88
CA ILE A 8 3.80 0.32 7.24
C ILE A 8 2.73 1.22 7.84
N ILE A 9 2.16 2.07 7.01
CA ILE A 9 1.17 3.08 7.40
C ILE A 9 -0.21 2.62 6.92
N MET A 10 -1.12 2.42 7.87
CA MET A 10 -2.43 1.84 7.62
C MET A 10 -3.55 2.77 8.09
N PRO A 11 -4.23 3.49 7.17
CA PRO A 11 -5.50 4.13 7.49
C PRO A 11 -6.53 3.10 7.94
N ALA A 12 -7.25 3.36 9.02
CA ALA A 12 -8.29 2.47 9.50
C ALA A 12 -9.49 3.26 10.04
N TYR A 13 -10.70 2.76 9.79
CA TYR A 13 -11.94 3.23 10.41
C TYR A 13 -12.97 2.11 10.37
N ASN A 14 -13.39 1.62 11.53
CA ASN A 14 -14.30 0.48 11.69
C ASN A 14 -13.93 -0.73 10.83
N ALA A 15 -12.66 -1.14 10.92
CA ALA A 15 -12.05 -2.21 10.13
C ALA A 15 -11.86 -3.51 10.91
N ALA A 16 -12.61 -3.76 12.00
CA ALA A 16 -12.40 -4.94 12.85
C ALA A 16 -12.50 -6.26 12.09
N GLU A 17 -13.31 -6.33 11.03
CA GLU A 17 -13.49 -7.54 10.22
C GLU A 17 -12.29 -7.89 9.32
N THR A 18 -11.48 -6.89 8.96
CA THR A 18 -10.43 -7.03 7.93
C THR A 18 -9.02 -6.82 8.49
N ILE A 19 -8.84 -5.88 9.41
CA ILE A 19 -7.52 -5.42 9.87
C ILE A 19 -6.67 -6.54 10.49
N GLY A 20 -7.31 -7.50 11.17
CA GLY A 20 -6.60 -8.66 11.73
C GLY A 20 -5.90 -9.50 10.66
N LYS A 21 -6.54 -9.70 9.50
CA LYS A 21 -5.96 -10.47 8.38
C LYS A 21 -4.82 -9.69 7.72
N ALA A 22 -4.98 -8.39 7.54
CA ALA A 22 -3.95 -7.51 6.98
C ALA A 22 -2.69 -7.49 7.87
N LEU A 23 -2.87 -7.26 9.17
CA LEU A 23 -1.79 -7.24 10.16
C LEU A 23 -1.11 -8.60 10.31
N TYR A 24 -1.87 -9.69 10.27
CA TYR A 24 -1.31 -11.04 10.23
C TYR A 24 -0.39 -11.22 9.02
N ALA A 25 -0.86 -10.88 7.82
CA ALA A 25 -0.06 -11.01 6.59
C ALA A 25 1.22 -10.16 6.59
N ILE A 26 1.19 -9.00 7.27
CA ILE A 26 2.37 -8.16 7.52
C ILE A 26 3.34 -8.86 8.48
N ARG A 27 2.85 -9.38 9.61
CA ARG A 27 3.69 -10.06 10.61
C ARG A 27 4.19 -11.43 10.18
N THR A 28 3.67 -11.98 9.09
CA THR A 28 4.20 -13.21 8.45
C THR A 28 5.14 -12.92 7.28
N GLN A 29 5.51 -11.66 7.03
CA GLN A 29 6.54 -11.37 6.02
C GLN A 29 7.89 -11.94 6.44
N ASN A 30 8.65 -12.46 5.47
CA ASN A 30 10.01 -12.98 5.61
C ASN A 30 11.04 -11.85 5.83
N TYR A 31 10.78 -10.95 6.76
CA TYR A 31 11.58 -9.78 7.09
C TYR A 31 11.83 -9.76 8.60
N PRO A 32 12.98 -9.26 9.09
CA PRO A 32 13.21 -9.11 10.52
C PRO A 32 12.08 -8.31 11.17
N GLN A 33 11.39 -8.89 12.14
CA GLN A 33 10.16 -8.33 12.69
C GLN A 33 10.41 -7.05 13.51
N ASP A 34 11.61 -6.91 14.07
CA ASP A 34 12.15 -5.71 14.70
C ASP A 34 12.46 -4.59 13.69
N LYS A 35 12.49 -4.89 12.40
CA LYS A 35 12.63 -3.93 11.30
C LYS A 35 11.31 -3.65 10.56
N ILE A 36 10.18 -4.01 11.17
CA ILE A 36 8.83 -3.67 10.68
C ILE A 36 8.12 -2.82 11.73
N GLU A 37 8.03 -1.51 11.47
CA GLU A 37 7.17 -0.58 12.19
C GLU A 37 5.78 -0.60 11.55
N ILE A 38 4.73 -0.67 12.37
CA ILE A 38 3.34 -0.62 11.89
C ILE A 38 2.65 0.55 12.59
N LEU A 39 2.16 1.50 11.79
CA LEU A 39 1.37 2.64 12.25
C LEU A 39 -0.07 2.47 11.74
N VAL A 40 -1.00 2.19 12.64
CA VAL A 40 -2.44 2.19 12.34
C VAL A 40 -2.98 3.57 12.68
N VAL A 41 -3.44 4.30 11.68
CA VAL A 41 -3.94 5.66 11.83
C VAL A 41 -5.47 5.63 11.81
N ASP A 42 -6.04 5.61 13.01
CA ASP A 42 -7.45 5.31 13.28
C ASP A 42 -8.34 6.55 13.23
N GLY A 43 -9.40 6.51 12.42
CA GLY A 43 -10.42 7.55 12.25
C GLY A 43 -11.41 7.69 13.42
N GLY A 44 -11.04 7.23 14.62
CA GLY A 44 -11.97 7.14 15.76
C GLY A 44 -12.96 6.00 15.58
N SER A 45 -12.45 4.79 15.37
CA SER A 45 -13.27 3.58 15.28
C SER A 45 -14.05 3.35 16.58
N THR A 46 -15.28 2.86 16.44
CA THR A 46 -16.17 2.48 17.55
C THR A 46 -16.28 0.97 17.73
N ASP A 47 -15.67 0.20 16.83
CA ASP A 47 -15.55 -1.25 16.91
C ASP A 47 -14.20 -1.69 17.52
N HIS A 48 -13.88 -2.98 17.42
CA HIS A 48 -12.65 -3.55 17.96
C HIS A 48 -11.37 -3.27 17.14
N THR A 49 -11.40 -2.37 16.16
CA THR A 49 -10.24 -2.09 15.27
C THR A 49 -8.96 -1.79 16.04
N ARG A 50 -9.04 -0.89 17.04
CA ARG A 50 -7.87 -0.46 17.83
C ARG A 50 -7.32 -1.60 18.69
N GLU A 51 -8.21 -2.38 19.28
CA GLU A 51 -7.85 -3.54 20.11
C GLU A 51 -7.15 -4.62 19.29
N ILE A 52 -7.65 -4.90 18.10
CA ILE A 52 -7.02 -5.84 17.16
C ILE A 52 -5.64 -5.31 16.76
N ALA A 53 -5.52 -4.04 16.39
CA ALA A 53 -4.24 -3.43 16.02
C ALA A 53 -3.18 -3.56 17.13
N ALA A 54 -3.57 -3.32 18.39
CA ALA A 54 -2.67 -3.44 19.54
C ALA A 54 -2.09 -4.87 19.71
N LYS A 55 -2.87 -5.92 19.42
CA LYS A 55 -2.40 -7.33 19.49
C LYS A 55 -1.22 -7.61 18.55
N TYR A 56 -1.10 -6.86 17.45
CA TYR A 56 -0.01 -7.00 16.48
C TYR A 56 1.15 -6.02 16.72
N LYS A 57 1.19 -5.40 17.91
CA LYS A 57 2.19 -4.38 18.29
C LYS A 57 2.22 -3.19 17.31
N ALA A 58 1.06 -2.82 16.78
CA ALA A 58 0.93 -1.61 15.97
C ALA A 58 0.87 -0.38 16.88
N ILE A 59 1.49 0.71 16.45
CA ILE A 59 1.31 2.02 17.07
C ILE A 59 0.00 2.60 16.52
N VAL A 60 -0.95 2.91 17.40
CA VAL A 60 -2.25 3.46 17.00
C VAL A 60 -2.24 4.98 17.14
N LEU A 61 -2.36 5.67 16.01
CA LEU A 61 -2.45 7.13 15.93
C LEU A 61 -3.91 7.56 15.69
N ASN A 62 -4.26 8.79 16.08
CA ASN A 62 -5.62 9.30 15.90
C ASN A 62 -5.72 10.19 14.65
N ASN A 63 -6.73 9.94 13.83
CA ASN A 63 -7.14 10.78 12.72
C ASN A 63 -8.51 11.41 12.99
N LYS A 64 -8.51 12.62 13.55
CA LYS A 64 -9.75 13.35 13.86
C LYS A 64 -10.61 13.68 12.65
N LYS A 65 -10.01 13.81 11.45
CA LYS A 65 -10.73 14.15 10.22
C LYS A 65 -11.45 12.95 9.60
N LYS A 66 -11.11 11.72 10.02
CA LYS A 66 -11.64 10.46 9.47
C LYS A 66 -11.41 10.27 7.95
N LEU A 67 -10.52 11.07 7.35
CA LEU A 67 -10.18 10.98 5.93
C LEU A 67 -8.94 10.09 5.72
N PRO A 68 -8.95 9.16 4.75
CA PRO A 68 -7.82 8.28 4.50
C PRO A 68 -6.57 9.03 4.04
N GLU A 69 -6.71 10.15 3.33
CA GLU A 69 -5.60 11.01 2.91
C GLU A 69 -4.90 11.62 4.12
N THR A 70 -5.68 12.20 5.05
CA THR A 70 -5.15 12.74 6.31
C THR A 70 -4.49 11.64 7.16
N ALA A 71 -5.05 10.42 7.16
CA ALA A 71 -4.44 9.29 7.86
C ALA A 71 -3.05 8.96 7.28
N LYS A 72 -2.92 8.93 5.95
CA LYS A 72 -1.64 8.68 5.26
C LYS A 72 -0.61 9.77 5.60
N GLU A 73 -1.01 11.04 5.60
CA GLU A 73 -0.15 12.17 5.99
C GLU A 73 0.33 12.06 7.45
N ILE A 74 -0.59 11.82 8.39
CA ILE A 74 -0.26 11.65 9.82
C ILE A 74 0.75 10.51 10.00
N GLY A 75 0.48 9.36 9.38
CA GLY A 75 1.35 8.20 9.47
C GLY A 75 2.72 8.45 8.85
N PHE A 76 2.78 9.16 7.72
CA PHE A 76 4.04 9.51 7.06
C PHE A 76 4.90 10.44 7.92
N CYS A 77 4.29 11.46 8.54
CA CYS A 77 4.99 12.36 9.44
C CYS A 77 5.47 11.68 10.74
N ALA A 78 4.79 10.62 11.18
CA ALA A 78 5.11 9.90 12.41
C ALA A 78 6.05 8.70 12.21
N CYS A 79 6.30 8.28 10.96
CA CYS A 79 7.07 7.08 10.68
C CYS A 79 8.58 7.30 10.86
N SER A 80 9.30 6.24 11.25
CA SER A 80 10.75 6.29 11.51
C SER A 80 11.59 5.47 10.53
N GLY A 81 10.93 4.73 9.63
CA GLY A 81 11.56 3.82 8.68
C GLY A 81 12.31 4.54 7.59
N LYS A 82 13.36 3.89 7.09
CA LYS A 82 14.05 4.31 5.86
C LYS A 82 13.13 4.24 4.64
N TYR A 83 12.17 3.31 4.67
CA TYR A 83 11.14 3.17 3.65
C TYR A 83 9.75 3.23 4.31
N ALA A 84 8.82 3.93 3.67
CA ALA A 84 7.42 3.96 4.06
C ALA A 84 6.55 3.26 3.00
N LEU A 85 5.55 2.52 3.46
CA LEU A 85 4.59 1.81 2.61
C LEU A 85 3.18 2.01 3.13
N TYR A 86 2.29 2.51 2.28
CA TYR A 86 0.86 2.54 2.58
C TYR A 86 0.24 1.17 2.30
N VAL A 87 -0.54 0.67 3.25
CA VAL A 87 -1.32 -0.57 3.12
C VAL A 87 -2.69 -0.30 3.74
N ASP A 88 -3.76 -0.48 2.98
CA ASP A 88 -5.10 -0.25 3.52
C ASP A 88 -5.47 -1.37 4.51
N ALA A 89 -6.36 -1.09 5.48
CA ALA A 89 -6.70 -2.04 6.55
C ALA A 89 -7.40 -3.33 6.07
N ASP A 90 -7.82 -3.38 4.81
CA ASP A 90 -8.42 -4.52 4.13
C ASP A 90 -7.54 -5.14 3.04
N GLU A 91 -6.29 -4.67 2.87
CA GLU A 91 -5.32 -5.23 1.94
C GLU A 91 -4.43 -6.30 2.58
N ILE A 92 -4.24 -7.42 1.87
CA ILE A 92 -3.50 -8.58 2.37
C ILE A 92 -2.33 -8.88 1.44
N PHE A 93 -1.12 -8.94 2.00
CA PHE A 93 0.04 -9.45 1.27
C PHE A 93 -0.06 -10.96 1.06
N LYS A 94 -0.22 -11.38 -0.20
CA LYS A 94 -0.20 -12.80 -0.57
C LYS A 94 1.21 -13.38 -0.65
N ASN A 95 2.19 -12.56 -1.02
CA ASN A 95 3.58 -12.97 -1.13
C ASN A 95 4.30 -12.75 0.23
N PRO A 96 4.86 -13.77 0.89
CA PRO A 96 5.59 -13.60 2.15
C PRO A 96 6.91 -12.84 1.98
N ASP A 97 7.45 -12.72 0.75
CA ASP A 97 8.69 -12.00 0.44
C ASP A 97 8.46 -10.60 -0.14
N SER A 98 7.25 -10.06 -0.03
CA SER A 98 6.84 -8.75 -0.58
C SER A 98 7.78 -7.62 -0.15
N LEU A 99 8.15 -7.57 1.14
CA LEU A 99 9.06 -6.56 1.69
C LEU A 99 10.51 -6.74 1.20
N ASN A 100 11.00 -7.98 1.17
CA ASN A 100 12.35 -8.29 0.67
C ASN A 100 12.51 -7.86 -0.79
N LYS A 101 11.52 -8.19 -1.64
CA LYS A 101 11.54 -7.82 -3.06
C LYS A 101 11.58 -6.31 -3.26
N ARG A 102 10.79 -5.54 -2.50
CA ARG A 102 10.82 -4.05 -2.55
C ARG A 102 12.18 -3.48 -2.16
N VAL A 103 12.74 -3.94 -1.04
CA VAL A 103 14.06 -3.48 -0.57
C VAL A 103 15.14 -3.85 -1.59
N LYS A 104 15.05 -5.02 -2.23
CA LYS A 104 15.98 -5.42 -3.31
C LYS A 104 15.91 -4.44 -4.48
N ILE A 105 14.70 -4.13 -4.97
CA ILE A 105 14.51 -3.19 -6.10
C ILE A 105 15.07 -1.80 -5.76
N PHE A 106 14.80 -1.25 -4.57
CA PHE A 106 15.36 0.05 -4.17
C PHE A 106 16.88 0.05 -4.03
N LYS A 107 17.50 -1.09 -3.72
CA LYS A 107 18.96 -1.22 -3.64
C LYS A 107 19.61 -1.35 -5.02
N GLU A 108 18.98 -2.10 -5.92
CA GLU A 108 19.45 -2.30 -7.30
C GLU A 108 19.25 -1.03 -8.15
N HIS A 109 18.21 -0.26 -7.86
CA HIS A 109 17.83 0.96 -8.61
C HIS A 109 17.64 2.16 -7.66
N PRO A 110 18.72 2.82 -7.21
CA PRO A 110 18.65 3.93 -6.24
C PRO A 110 17.90 5.19 -6.71
N ASP A 111 17.69 5.31 -8.02
CA ASP A 111 16.92 6.36 -8.68
C ASP A 111 15.40 6.12 -8.57
N VAL A 112 14.96 4.89 -8.34
CA VAL A 112 13.54 4.56 -8.09
C VAL A 112 13.10 5.15 -6.75
N LYS A 113 12.06 5.99 -6.79
CA LYS A 113 11.53 6.70 -5.61
C LYS A 113 10.24 6.11 -5.03
N SER A 114 9.53 5.29 -5.80
CA SER A 114 8.29 4.67 -5.37
C SER A 114 8.11 3.33 -6.08
N ILE A 115 7.48 2.39 -5.38
CA ILE A 115 7.08 1.08 -5.93
C ILE A 115 5.60 0.93 -5.65
N THR A 116 4.83 0.69 -6.71
CA THR A 116 3.41 0.37 -6.62
C THR A 116 3.18 -1.08 -7.04
N ALA A 117 2.25 -1.76 -6.38
CA ALA A 117 1.80 -3.07 -6.82
C ALA A 117 0.73 -2.91 -7.90
N THR A 118 0.80 -3.73 -8.94
CA THR A 118 -0.24 -3.84 -9.98
C THR A 118 -0.96 -5.18 -9.84
N GLY A 119 -2.17 -5.28 -10.39
CA GLY A 119 -2.95 -6.53 -10.38
C GLY A 119 -3.61 -6.80 -9.04
N LYS A 120 -4.47 -5.89 -8.57
CA LYS A 120 -5.32 -6.12 -7.39
C LYS A 120 -6.18 -7.36 -7.65
N ILE A 121 -6.15 -8.31 -6.70
CA ILE A 121 -6.98 -9.52 -6.76
C ILE A 121 -8.13 -9.35 -5.78
N SER A 122 -9.34 -9.26 -6.31
CA SER A 122 -10.56 -9.26 -5.47
C SER A 122 -10.64 -10.55 -4.65
N ALA A 123 -11.09 -10.43 -3.40
CA ALA A 123 -11.33 -11.58 -2.55
C ALA A 123 -12.32 -12.55 -3.20
N LYS A 124 -12.16 -13.85 -2.95
CA LYS A 124 -13.11 -14.86 -3.43
C LYS A 124 -14.49 -14.58 -2.83
N GLY A 125 -15.51 -14.45 -3.66
CA GLY A 125 -16.87 -14.09 -3.23
C GLY A 125 -17.09 -12.59 -2.98
N ALA A 126 -16.16 -11.72 -3.37
CA ALA A 126 -16.37 -10.27 -3.33
C ALA A 126 -17.62 -9.88 -4.15
N SER A 127 -18.31 -8.83 -3.69
CA SER A 127 -19.49 -8.33 -4.39
C SER A 127 -19.17 -7.90 -5.83
N PRO A 128 -20.12 -7.95 -6.76
CA PRO A 128 -19.92 -7.43 -8.11
C PRO A 128 -19.44 -5.98 -8.13
N VAL A 129 -19.94 -5.15 -7.21
CA VAL A 129 -19.49 -3.75 -7.06
C VAL A 129 -18.03 -3.68 -6.64
N THR A 130 -17.60 -4.48 -5.66
CA THR A 130 -16.19 -4.55 -5.24
C THR A 130 -15.28 -5.02 -6.37
N ILE A 131 -15.71 -6.04 -7.11
CA ILE A 131 -14.95 -6.53 -8.27
C ILE A 131 -14.83 -5.44 -9.33
N TYR A 132 -15.92 -4.74 -9.63
CA TYR A 132 -15.93 -3.62 -10.56
C TYR A 132 -15.04 -2.47 -10.08
N SER A 133 -15.15 -2.04 -8.83
CA SER A 133 -14.30 -0.97 -8.27
C SER A 133 -12.82 -1.34 -8.29
N ASN A 134 -12.47 -2.58 -7.95
CA ASN A 134 -11.09 -3.06 -8.07
C ASN A 134 -10.62 -3.12 -9.53
N TYR A 135 -11.54 -3.34 -10.47
CA TYR A 135 -11.27 -3.38 -11.91
C TYR A 135 -11.02 -1.98 -12.49
N VAL A 136 -11.90 -1.01 -12.24
CA VAL A 136 -11.76 0.35 -12.81
C VAL A 136 -10.91 1.29 -11.95
N SER A 137 -10.60 0.91 -10.71
CA SER A 137 -10.03 1.77 -9.65
C SER A 137 -10.95 2.93 -9.26
N ASP A 138 -11.23 3.83 -10.20
CA ASP A 138 -12.13 4.97 -10.03
C ASP A 138 -13.15 4.98 -11.19
N PRO A 139 -14.45 4.73 -10.93
CA PRO A 139 -15.49 4.73 -11.95
C PRO A 139 -15.58 6.06 -12.71
N PHE A 140 -15.30 7.18 -12.06
CA PHE A 140 -15.35 8.50 -12.71
C PHE A 140 -14.23 8.65 -13.74
N SER A 141 -13.00 8.31 -13.36
CA SER A 141 -11.85 8.30 -14.27
C SER A 141 -12.06 7.36 -15.46
N TYR A 142 -12.66 6.19 -15.23
CA TYR A 142 -13.02 5.29 -16.32
C TYR A 142 -14.09 5.91 -17.24
N PHE A 143 -15.11 6.55 -16.67
CA PHE A 143 -16.16 7.20 -17.45
C PHE A 143 -15.63 8.35 -18.32
N VAL A 144 -14.86 9.26 -17.72
CA VAL A 144 -14.35 10.49 -18.37
C VAL A 144 -13.17 10.20 -19.28
N TYR A 145 -12.17 9.47 -18.79
CA TYR A 145 -10.88 9.30 -19.47
C TYR A 145 -10.73 7.96 -20.17
N ARG A 146 -11.71 7.06 -20.04
CA ARG A 146 -11.65 5.68 -20.58
C ARG A 146 -10.42 4.91 -20.07
N LEU A 147 -9.94 5.24 -18.87
CA LEU A 147 -8.80 4.60 -18.23
C LEU A 147 -9.21 3.23 -17.70
N ASP A 148 -8.90 2.20 -18.46
CA ASP A 148 -9.13 0.80 -18.10
C ASP A 148 -8.05 0.33 -17.12
N GLY A 149 -8.47 -0.15 -15.94
CA GLY A 149 -7.52 -0.67 -14.94
C GLY A 149 -6.77 -1.93 -15.39
N ASN A 150 -7.28 -2.69 -16.36
CA ASN A 150 -6.56 -3.83 -16.97
C ASN A 150 -5.41 -3.39 -17.89
N ASN A 151 -5.57 -2.26 -18.58
CA ASN A 151 -4.57 -1.78 -19.53
C ASN A 151 -3.63 -0.73 -18.95
N ARG A 152 -3.71 -0.43 -17.64
CA ARG A 152 -2.85 0.60 -17.02
C ARG A 152 -1.37 0.42 -17.36
N MET A 153 -0.86 -0.80 -17.37
CA MET A 153 0.52 -1.09 -17.78
C MET A 153 0.77 -0.80 -19.26
N LYS A 154 -0.15 -1.22 -20.14
CA LYS A 154 -0.07 -0.95 -21.59
C LYS A 154 -0.12 0.56 -21.87
N GLU A 155 -1.03 1.27 -21.23
CA GLU A 155 -1.17 2.73 -21.33
C GLU A 155 0.06 3.46 -20.82
N MET A 156 0.59 3.05 -19.65
CA MET A 156 1.81 3.65 -19.09
C MET A 156 3.01 3.40 -20.01
N LYS A 157 3.15 2.19 -20.58
CA LYS A 157 4.20 1.87 -21.56
C LYS A 157 4.08 2.68 -22.85
N GLY A 158 2.88 3.09 -23.24
CA GLY A 158 2.67 3.98 -24.38
C GLY A 158 2.97 5.45 -24.10
N LYS A 159 3.03 5.88 -22.82
CA LYS A 159 3.16 7.29 -22.41
C LYS A 159 4.53 7.64 -21.83
N TYR A 160 5.20 6.68 -21.20
CA TYR A 160 6.43 6.90 -20.45
C TYR A 160 7.58 6.05 -20.98
N ARG A 161 8.81 6.52 -20.81
CA ARG A 161 9.98 5.66 -21.01
C ARG A 161 9.98 4.60 -19.92
N TYR A 162 10.33 3.36 -20.26
CA TYR A 162 10.36 2.27 -19.30
C TYR A 162 11.46 1.25 -19.60
N THR A 163 11.75 0.41 -18.61
CA THR A 163 12.57 -0.81 -18.73
C THR A 163 11.81 -1.96 -18.09
N ASP A 164 11.66 -3.06 -18.82
CA ASP A 164 11.05 -4.29 -18.31
C ASP A 164 12.10 -5.20 -17.68
N PHE A 165 11.72 -5.79 -16.55
CA PHE A 165 12.42 -6.89 -15.88
C PHE A 165 11.44 -8.07 -15.77
N GLU A 166 11.95 -9.24 -15.37
CA GLU A 166 11.13 -10.46 -15.25
C GLU A 166 9.90 -10.27 -14.34
N ASP A 167 10.10 -9.63 -13.18
CA ASP A 167 9.08 -9.51 -12.13
C ASP A 167 8.44 -8.10 -12.03
N TYR A 168 8.99 -7.08 -12.71
CA TYR A 168 8.57 -5.69 -12.55
C TYR A 168 8.96 -4.81 -13.74
N THR A 169 8.33 -3.65 -13.87
CA THR A 169 8.67 -2.62 -14.87
C THR A 169 9.06 -1.34 -14.15
N ILE A 170 10.19 -0.73 -14.53
CA ILE A 170 10.57 0.61 -14.07
C ILE A 170 10.11 1.63 -15.11
N PHE A 171 9.33 2.61 -14.68
CA PHE A 171 8.95 3.75 -15.50
C PHE A 171 9.80 4.96 -15.11
N TYR A 172 10.36 5.64 -16.10
CA TYR A 172 11.12 6.87 -15.92
C TYR A 172 10.21 8.05 -16.19
N THR A 173 9.96 8.85 -15.16
CA THR A 173 9.28 10.13 -15.30
C THR A 173 10.32 11.25 -15.30
N THR A 174 10.32 12.06 -16.34
CA THR A 174 10.82 13.44 -16.23
C THR A 174 9.71 14.21 -15.54
N LEU A 175 9.71 14.20 -14.20
CA LEU A 175 8.95 15.15 -13.41
C LEU A 175 9.54 16.54 -13.71
N GLN A 176 9.15 17.17 -14.82
CA GLN A 176 8.99 18.61 -14.82
C GLN A 176 7.81 18.86 -13.89
N LEU A 177 8.10 18.89 -12.59
CA LEU A 177 7.28 19.63 -11.66
C LEU A 177 7.22 21.04 -12.25
N TYR A 178 6.05 21.44 -12.76
CA TYR A 178 5.82 22.82 -13.13
C TYR A 178 6.24 23.67 -11.91
N LYS A 179 7.27 24.49 -12.11
CA LYS A 179 7.71 25.49 -11.15
C LYS A 179 6.61 26.52 -10.95
#